data_AF-A0A7G2INC1-F1
#
_entry.id   AF-A0A7G2INC1-F1
#
_cell.length_a   1.000
_cell.length_b   1.000
_cell.length_c   1.000
_cell.angle_alpha   90.00
_cell.angle_beta   90.00
_cell.angle_gamma   90.00
#
_symmetry.space_group_name_H-M   'P 1'
#
loop_
_entity.id
_entity.type
_entity.pdbx_description
1 polymer ?
#
loop_
_entity_poly.entity_id
_entity_poly.type
_entity_poly.pdbx_seq_one_letter_code
_entity_poly.pdbx_strand_id
1 'polypeptide(L)'
;MAEKIENTFCLIEKWDDPHLFSARKLTREIKEARSSLSDDDLVKRIKEDEELKQSVILVSNYFEQVRFSVVNNRIDVVQFRSVLGPVITDIITRFEPYFKLFGNLYMDDLRQLKNADEGLMH
;
A
#
# COMPACT_ATOMS: atom_id res chain seq x y z
N MET A 1 8.31 24.18 3.09
CA MET A 1 7.86 23.54 4.35
C MET A 1 6.35 23.42 4.39
N ALA A 2 5.59 24.53 4.28
CA ALA A 2 4.11 24.48 4.22
C ALA A 2 3.57 23.59 3.09
N GLU A 3 4.12 23.68 1.87
CA GLU A 3 3.70 22.85 0.73
C GLU A 3 3.90 21.34 0.95
N LYS A 4 5.00 20.94 1.62
CA LYS A 4 5.23 19.53 1.96
C LYS A 4 4.20 19.00 2.95
N ILE A 5 3.85 19.80 3.94
CA ILE A 5 2.84 19.46 4.95
C ILE A 5 1.47 19.33 4.28
N GLU A 6 1.12 20.28 3.40
CA GLU A 6 -0.15 20.22 2.65
C GLU A 6 -0.22 18.97 1.75
N ASN A 7 0.83 18.69 0.97
CA ASN A 7 0.89 17.46 0.17
C ASN A 7 0.78 16.19 1.02
N THR A 8 1.37 16.20 2.22
CA THR A 8 1.27 15.10 3.18
C THR A 8 -0.17 14.91 3.63
N PHE A 9 -0.84 16.00 4.00
CA PHE A 9 -2.23 16.00 4.39
C PHE A 9 -3.13 15.49 3.25
N CYS A 10 -2.95 15.98 2.01
CA CYS A 10 -3.72 15.53 0.86
C CYS A 10 -3.54 14.03 0.56
N LEU A 11 -2.34 13.46 0.73
CA LEU A 11 -2.16 12.02 0.56
C LEU A 11 -2.89 11.23 1.66
N ILE A 12 -2.80 11.69 2.91
CA ILE A 12 -3.53 11.06 4.02
C ILE A 12 -5.03 11.13 3.79
N GLU A 13 -5.57 12.29 3.42
CA GLU A 13 -6.99 12.48 3.12
C GLU A 13 -7.44 11.60 1.94
N LYS A 14 -6.62 11.46 0.90
CA LYS A 14 -6.91 10.59 -0.23
C LYS A 14 -7.06 9.13 0.19
N TRP A 15 -6.36 8.67 1.23
CA TRP A 15 -6.55 7.32 1.76
C TRP A 15 -7.99 7.07 2.25
N ASP A 16 -8.70 8.13 2.62
CA ASP A 16 -10.09 8.11 3.06
C ASP A 16 -11.11 8.42 1.96
N ASP A 17 -10.67 8.52 0.70
CA ASP A 17 -11.56 8.54 -0.46
C ASP A 17 -12.54 7.34 -0.45
N PRO A 18 -13.82 7.52 -0.83
CA PRO A 18 -14.83 6.46 -0.79
C PRO A 18 -14.45 5.18 -1.56
N HIS A 19 -13.73 5.30 -2.68
CA HIS A 19 -13.30 4.13 -3.45
C HIS A 19 -12.18 3.39 -2.74
N LEU A 20 -11.20 4.10 -2.18
CA LEU A 20 -10.14 3.49 -1.37
C LEU A 20 -10.69 2.90 -0.07
N PHE A 21 -11.65 3.56 0.59
CA PHE A 21 -12.36 2.98 1.74
C PHE A 21 -13.08 1.67 1.38
N SER A 22 -13.77 1.61 0.24
CA SER A 22 -14.44 0.40 -0.22
C SER A 22 -13.45 -0.72 -0.51
N ALA A 23 -12.35 -0.43 -1.21
CA ALA A 23 -11.29 -1.39 -1.47
C ALA A 23 -10.65 -1.92 -0.16
N ARG A 24 -10.45 -1.04 0.83
CA ARG A 24 -9.92 -1.42 2.15
C ARG A 24 -10.81 -2.43 2.88
N LYS A 25 -12.13 -2.35 2.76
CA LYS A 25 -13.05 -3.33 3.37
C LYS A 25 -12.78 -4.75 2.87
N LEU A 26 -12.69 -4.93 1.55
CA LEU A 26 -12.42 -6.23 0.93
C LEU A 26 -11.03 -6.76 1.30
N THR A 27 -10.03 -5.87 1.41
CA THR A 27 -8.71 -6.28 1.90
C THR A 27 -8.72 -6.72 3.37
N ARG A 28 -9.65 -6.21 4.19
CA ARG A 28 -9.77 -6.54 5.62
C ARG A 28 -10.38 -7.92 5.83
N GLU A 29 -11.33 -8.33 5.01
CA GLU A 29 -11.86 -9.70 5.01
C GLU A 29 -10.75 -10.73 4.74
N ILE A 30 -9.82 -10.41 3.82
CA ILE A 30 -8.63 -11.22 3.59
C ILE A 30 -7.70 -11.23 4.81
N LYS A 31 -7.60 -10.14 5.57
CA LYS A 31 -6.82 -10.10 6.82
C LYS A 31 -7.32 -11.14 7.82
N GLU A 32 -8.64 -11.19 7.99
CA GLU A 32 -9.31 -12.07 8.95
C GLU A 32 -9.17 -13.54 8.54
N ALA A 33 -9.23 -13.82 7.24
CA ALA A 33 -9.03 -15.17 6.70
C ALA A 33 -7.55 -15.58 6.57
N ARG A 34 -6.58 -14.67 6.77
CA ARG A 34 -5.18 -14.92 6.39
C ARG A 34 -4.53 -16.06 7.15
N SER A 35 -4.91 -16.30 8.41
CA SER A 35 -4.33 -17.37 9.24
C SER A 35 -4.64 -18.78 8.73
N SER A 36 -5.68 -18.94 7.91
CA SER A 36 -6.10 -20.21 7.31
C SER A 36 -5.93 -20.25 5.79
N LEU A 37 -5.42 -19.17 5.18
CA LEU A 37 -5.31 -19.03 3.73
C LEU A 37 -3.84 -19.10 3.29
N SER A 38 -3.50 -20.13 2.51
CA SER A 38 -2.17 -20.28 1.92
C SER A 38 -1.87 -19.15 0.91
N ASP A 39 -0.60 -18.98 0.57
CA ASP A 39 -0.18 -17.98 -0.42
C ASP A 39 -0.75 -18.27 -1.82
N ASP A 40 -0.78 -19.54 -2.23
CA ASP A 40 -1.34 -19.94 -3.52
C ASP A 40 -2.87 -19.75 -3.56
N ASP A 41 -3.57 -20.08 -2.47
CA ASP A 41 -5.01 -19.88 -2.36
C ASP A 41 -5.38 -18.39 -2.34
N LEU A 42 -4.56 -17.55 -1.69
CA LEU A 42 -4.71 -16.10 -1.74
C LEU A 42 -4.62 -15.59 -3.18
N VAL A 43 -3.56 -15.99 -3.90
CA VAL A 43 -3.35 -15.58 -5.29
C VAL A 43 -4.51 -16.05 -6.18
N LYS A 44 -4.95 -17.30 -5.99
CA LYS A 44 -6.08 -17.87 -6.73
C LYS A 44 -7.36 -17.08 -6.47
N ARG A 45 -7.69 -16.84 -5.20
CA ARG A 45 -8.88 -16.07 -4.81
C ARG A 45 -8.89 -14.67 -5.40
N ILE A 46 -7.75 -13.96 -5.37
CA ILE A 46 -7.64 -12.63 -5.98
C ILE A 46 -7.84 -12.70 -7.51
N LYS A 47 -7.40 -13.76 -8.18
CA LYS A 47 -7.58 -13.90 -9.63
C LYS A 47 -9.01 -14.27 -10.04
N GLU A 48 -9.72 -15.01 -9.19
CA GLU A 48 -11.08 -15.50 -9.46
C GLU A 48 -12.17 -14.51 -9.06
N ASP A 49 -11.88 -13.60 -8.12
CA ASP A 49 -12.78 -12.53 -7.67
C ASP A 49 -12.35 -11.19 -8.27
N GLU A 50 -13.05 -10.76 -9.33
CA GLU A 50 -12.73 -9.49 -10.01
C GLU A 50 -12.90 -8.27 -9.10
N GLU A 51 -13.84 -8.26 -8.15
CA GLU A 51 -14.03 -7.11 -7.26
C GLU A 51 -12.86 -7.00 -6.26
N LEU A 52 -12.44 -8.11 -5.68
CA LEU A 52 -11.25 -8.18 -4.82
C LEU A 52 -9.99 -7.80 -5.61
N LYS A 53 -9.84 -8.30 -6.84
CA LYS A 53 -8.72 -7.96 -7.72
C LYS A 53 -8.62 -6.47 -7.97
N GLN A 54 -9.71 -5.82 -8.36
CA GLN A 54 -9.75 -4.38 -8.59
C GLN A 54 -9.43 -3.61 -7.30
N SER A 55 -9.90 -4.11 -6.14
CA SER A 55 -9.60 -3.51 -4.84
C SER A 55 -8.10 -3.57 -4.50
N VAL A 56 -7.46 -4.73 -4.69
CA VAL A 56 -6.02 -4.89 -4.46
C VAL A 56 -5.20 -4.01 -5.43
N ILE A 57 -5.61 -3.93 -6.69
CA ILE A 57 -4.99 -3.05 -7.69
C ILE A 57 -5.16 -1.57 -7.31
N LEU A 58 -6.34 -1.14 -6.87
CA LEU A 58 -6.59 0.25 -6.50
C LEU A 58 -5.73 0.70 -5.31
N VAL A 59 -5.60 -0.17 -4.30
CA VAL A 59 -4.73 0.09 -3.14
C VAL A 59 -3.25 0.13 -3.55
N SER A 60 -2.84 -0.79 -4.43
CA SER A 60 -1.50 -0.79 -5.04
C SER A 60 -1.20 0.51 -5.79
N ASN A 61 -2.14 1.01 -6.59
CA ASN A 61 -1.98 2.27 -7.33
C ASN A 61 -1.82 3.47 -6.39
N TYR A 62 -2.54 3.48 -5.27
CA TYR A 62 -2.34 4.49 -4.23
C TYR A 62 -0.93 4.41 -3.63
N PHE A 63 -0.41 3.21 -3.36
CA PHE A 63 0.97 3.05 -2.88
C PHE A 63 1.99 3.56 -3.89
N GLU A 64 1.80 3.33 -5.19
CA GLU A 64 2.69 3.89 -6.21
C GLU A 64 2.67 5.43 -6.21
N GLN A 65 1.49 6.05 -6.03
CA GLN A 65 1.40 7.50 -5.88
C GLN A 65 2.15 8.02 -4.64
N VAL A 66 2.05 7.30 -3.52
CA VAL A 66 2.81 7.61 -2.30
C VAL A 66 4.30 7.51 -2.57
N ARG A 67 4.76 6.41 -3.19
CA ARG A 67 6.18 6.21 -3.53
C ARG A 67 6.69 7.34 -4.41
N PHE A 68 5.96 7.67 -5.47
CA PHE A 68 6.31 8.76 -6.36
C PHE A 68 6.47 10.07 -5.59
N SER A 69 5.60 10.34 -4.62
CA SER A 69 5.67 11.54 -3.79
C SER A 69 6.87 11.53 -2.83
N VAL A 70 7.23 10.37 -2.28
CA VAL A 70 8.42 10.17 -1.43
C VAL A 70 9.70 10.39 -2.23
N VAL A 71 9.86 9.70 -3.36
CA VAL A 71 11.07 9.76 -4.20
C VAL A 71 11.31 11.18 -4.74
N ASN A 72 10.25 11.92 -5.03
CA ASN A 72 10.34 13.31 -5.49
C ASN A 72 10.34 14.34 -4.34
N ASN A 73 10.51 13.90 -3.09
CA ASN A 73 10.61 14.77 -1.92
C ASN A 73 9.42 15.76 -1.79
N ARG A 74 8.21 15.33 -2.14
CA ARG A 74 6.99 16.18 -2.16
C ARG A 74 6.26 16.24 -0.82
N ILE A 75 6.56 15.33 0.10
CA ILE A 75 5.87 15.17 1.38
C ILE A 75 6.85 15.15 2.56
N ASP A 76 6.31 15.26 3.77
CA ASP A 76 6.99 14.93 5.01
C ASP A 76 6.80 13.42 5.29
N VAL A 77 7.86 12.65 5.00
CA VAL A 77 7.82 11.18 5.10
C VAL A 77 7.62 10.74 6.56
N VAL A 78 8.23 11.43 7.51
CA VAL A 78 8.15 11.08 8.94
C VAL A 78 6.71 11.25 9.42
N GLN A 79 6.09 12.39 9.09
CA GLN A 79 4.70 12.65 9.46
C GLN A 79 3.74 11.68 8.76
N PHE A 80 3.90 11.47 7.44
CA PHE A 80 3.08 10.51 6.69
C PHE A 80 3.13 9.10 7.31
N ARG A 81 4.33 8.62 7.64
CA ARG A 81 4.53 7.28 8.20
C ARG A 81 3.95 7.13 9.59
N SER A 82 3.99 8.17 10.42
CA SER A 82 3.36 8.12 11.75
C SER A 82 1.84 7.87 11.68
N VAL A 83 1.20 8.22 10.55
CA VAL A 83 -0.24 8.01 10.32
C VAL A 83 -0.51 6.72 9.56
N LEU A 84 0.13 6.49 8.41
CA LEU A 84 -0.22 5.40 7.49
C LEU A 84 0.84 4.30 7.34
N GLY A 85 2.04 4.49 7.88
CA GLY A 85 3.16 3.54 7.74
C GLY A 85 2.82 2.10 8.15
N PRO A 86 2.23 1.87 9.35
CA PRO A 86 1.83 0.53 9.78
C PRO A 86 0.79 -0.10 8.86
N VAL A 87 -0.17 0.68 8.36
CA VAL A 87 -1.25 0.21 7.48
C VAL A 87 -0.68 -0.21 6.12
N ILE A 88 0.18 0.61 5.53
CA ILE A 88 0.85 0.30 4.25
C ILE A 88 1.68 -0.97 4.40
N THR A 89 2.46 -1.08 5.48
CA THR A 89 3.32 -2.25 5.73
C THR A 89 2.52 -3.55 5.88
N ASP A 90 1.41 -3.49 6.61
CA ASP A 90 0.49 -4.61 6.81
C ASP A 90 -0.14 -5.08 5.49
N ILE A 91 -0.59 -4.14 4.64
CA ILE A 91 -1.17 -4.48 3.33
C ILE A 91 -0.11 -5.05 2.38
N ILE A 92 1.06 -4.40 2.26
CA ILE A 92 2.16 -4.89 1.41
C ILE A 92 2.55 -6.31 1.80
N THR A 93 2.70 -6.57 3.11
CA THR A 93 3.09 -7.90 3.61
C THR A 93 1.99 -8.94 3.35
N ARG A 94 0.71 -8.58 3.54
CA ARG A 94 -0.41 -9.51 3.34
C ARG A 94 -0.56 -9.95 1.89
N PHE A 95 -0.43 -9.00 0.96
CA PHE A 95 -0.61 -9.24 -0.48
C PHE A 95 0.69 -9.47 -1.24
N GLU A 96 1.82 -9.59 -0.54
CA GLU A 96 3.13 -9.89 -1.13
C GLU A 96 3.10 -11.07 -2.13
N PRO A 97 2.42 -12.20 -1.86
CA PRO A 97 2.37 -13.32 -2.81
C PRO A 97 1.75 -12.94 -4.16
N TYR A 98 0.71 -12.10 -4.13
CA TYR A 98 0.10 -11.59 -5.35
C TYR A 98 0.97 -10.55 -6.04
N PHE A 99 1.60 -9.65 -5.27
CA PHE A 99 2.46 -8.60 -5.80
C PHE A 99 3.71 -9.14 -6.52
N LYS A 100 4.23 -10.30 -6.08
CA LYS A 100 5.36 -10.98 -6.76
C LYS A 100 5.08 -11.31 -8.23
N LEU A 101 3.81 -11.42 -8.64
CA LEU A 101 3.44 -11.70 -10.03
C LEU A 101 3.75 -10.53 -10.98
N PHE A 102 3.88 -9.30 -10.47
CA PHE A 102 4.20 -8.11 -11.28
C PHE A 102 5.71 -7.93 -11.53
N GLY A 103 6.55 -8.80 -10.96
CA GLY A 103 8.00 -8.81 -11.16
C GLY A 103 8.81 -8.06 -10.11
N ASN A 104 10.13 -8.16 -10.22
CA ASN A 104 11.06 -7.69 -9.18
C ASN A 104 11.06 -6.17 -9.00
N LEU A 105 10.98 -5.40 -10.10
CA LEU A 105 10.96 -3.94 -10.02
C LEU A 105 9.81 -3.42 -9.16
N TYR A 106 8.61 -3.95 -9.42
CA TYR A 106 7.42 -3.62 -8.64
C TYR A 106 7.56 -4.02 -7.15
N MET A 107 8.19 -5.16 -6.88
CA MET A 107 8.48 -5.59 -5.50
C MET A 107 9.49 -4.69 -4.80
N ASP A 108 10.52 -4.22 -5.51
CA ASP A 108 11.51 -3.30 -4.96
C ASP A 108 10.90 -1.93 -4.64
N ASP A 109 9.95 -1.49 -5.46
CA ASP A 109 9.18 -0.26 -5.24
C ASP A 109 8.32 -0.36 -3.96
N LEU A 110 7.63 -1.48 -3.75
CA LEU A 110 6.89 -1.74 -2.51
C LEU A 110 7.82 -1.88 -1.29
N ARG A 111 9.00 -2.47 -1.46
CA ARG A 111 10.00 -2.58 -0.38
C ARG A 111 10.53 -1.21 0.03
N GLN A 112 10.76 -0.31 -0.91
CA GLN A 112 11.15 1.07 -0.60
C GLN A 112 10.10 1.74 0.29
N LEU A 113 8.81 1.60 -0.02
CA LEU A 113 7.73 2.11 0.83
C LEU A 113 7.70 1.49 2.23
N LYS A 114 7.91 0.17 2.31
CA LYS A 114 7.98 -0.56 3.58
C LYS A 114 9.19 -0.11 4.42
N ASN A 115 10.34 0.13 3.79
CA ASN A 115 11.62 0.34 4.45
C ASN A 115 12.14 1.79 4.41
N ALA A 116 11.37 2.78 3.96
CA ALA A 116 11.80 4.18 3.84
C ALA A 116 12.37 4.85 5.12
N ASP A 117 12.44 4.15 6.26
CA ASP A 117 13.13 4.59 7.48
C ASP A 117 14.65 4.33 7.43
N GLU A 118 15.11 3.36 6.63
CA GLU A 118 16.52 2.94 6.58
C GLU A 118 17.41 3.89 5.74
N GLY A 119 16.82 4.73 4.89
CA GLY A 119 17.53 5.65 4.00
C GLY A 119 17.58 7.12 4.44
N LEU A 120 16.91 7.49 5.54
CA LEU A 120 16.84 8.87 6.05
C LEU A 120 17.72 9.11 7.30
N MET A 121 18.54 8.14 7.68
CA MET A 121 19.55 8.24 8.76
C MET A 121 20.98 8.47 8.26
N HIS A 122 21.17 8.88 7.00
CA HIS A 122 22.47 9.27 6.45
C HIS A 122 22.41 10.62 5.74
#